data_AF-A0A3S1BM45-F1
#
_entry.id   AF-A0A3S1BM45-F1
#
_cell.length_a   1.000
_cell.length_b   1.000
_cell.length_c   1.000
_cell.angle_alpha   90.00
_cell.angle_beta   90.00
_cell.angle_gamma   90.00
#
_symmetry.space_group_name_H-M   'P 1'
#
loop_
_entity.id
_entity.type
_entity.pdbx_description
1 polymer ?
#
loop_
_entity_poly.entity_id
_entity_poly.type
_entity_poly.pdbx_seq_one_letter_code
_entity_poly.pdbx_strand_id
1 'polypeptide(L)'
;MTCPVTGLTEEMFDNIPNMRSRFHKIRASSSRTTLIADDIFLAHTQTVILSLDLMVKVLYNPSKLKKKLLLVAKSHVGRNPPVGSDYFDPFADNFHFFMQSTLGLPEDDPEVQAWAKFLYVLSDLVRTEEVALAKQNKTTVHHNAPCCHIL
;
A
#
# COMPACT_ATOMS: atom_id res chain seq x y z
N MET A 1 -4.40 -23.67 7.85
CA MET A 1 -5.50 -22.88 8.42
C MET A 1 -4.97 -21.47 8.62
N THR A 2 -5.35 -20.53 7.75
CA THR A 2 -4.99 -19.11 7.85
C THR A 2 -5.83 -18.47 8.96
N CYS A 3 -5.23 -17.56 9.74
CA CYS A 3 -6.03 -16.73 10.64
C CYS A 3 -6.78 -15.72 9.76
N PRO A 4 -8.13 -15.66 9.79
CA PRO A 4 -8.90 -14.89 8.81
C PRO A 4 -8.61 -13.39 8.84
N VAL A 5 -8.05 -12.88 9.94
CA VAL A 5 -7.71 -11.46 10.08
C VAL A 5 -6.38 -11.12 9.39
N THR A 6 -5.39 -12.01 9.39
CA THR A 6 -4.02 -11.71 8.92
C THR A 6 -3.74 -12.08 7.47
N GLY A 7 -4.62 -12.85 6.83
CA GLY A 7 -4.38 -13.44 5.50
C GLY A 7 -3.92 -12.44 4.45
N LEU A 8 -4.53 -11.25 4.39
CA LEU A 8 -4.14 -10.22 3.41
C LEU A 8 -2.71 -9.71 3.63
N THR A 9 -2.31 -9.49 4.89
CA THR A 9 -0.95 -9.01 5.22
C THR A 9 0.09 -10.08 5.00
N GLU A 10 -0.25 -11.33 5.27
CA GLU A 10 0.61 -12.48 4.97
C GLU A 10 0.80 -12.63 3.45
N GLU A 11 -0.26 -12.47 2.66
CA GLU A 11 -0.18 -12.51 1.19
C GLU A 11 0.75 -11.41 0.66
N MET A 12 0.66 -10.19 1.21
CA MET A 12 1.57 -9.10 0.88
C MET A 12 3.03 -9.44 1.23
N PHE A 13 3.27 -10.11 2.36
CA PHE A 13 4.61 -10.49 2.80
C PHE A 13 5.22 -11.60 1.95
N ASP A 14 4.40 -12.47 1.38
CA ASP A 14 4.84 -13.64 0.61
C ASP A 14 5.00 -13.30 -0.89
N ASN A 15 4.18 -12.40 -1.44
CA ASN A 15 4.11 -12.17 -2.88
C ASN A 15 4.63 -10.81 -3.35
N ILE A 16 4.83 -9.83 -2.46
CA ILE A 16 5.39 -8.52 -2.85
C ILE A 16 6.89 -8.49 -2.58
N PRO A 17 7.73 -8.28 -3.62
CA PRO A 17 9.17 -8.23 -3.47
C PRO A 17 9.62 -7.23 -2.39
N ASN A 18 10.54 -7.67 -1.52
CA ASN A 18 11.13 -6.86 -0.45
C ASN A 18 10.13 -6.27 0.58
N MET A 19 8.86 -6.66 0.57
CA MET A 19 7.83 -6.09 1.46
C MET A 19 8.20 -6.26 2.94
N ARG A 20 8.65 -7.46 3.33
CA ARG A 20 9.10 -7.76 4.71
C ARG A 20 10.21 -6.80 5.17
N SER A 21 11.04 -6.28 4.27
CA SER A 21 12.13 -5.36 4.63
C SER A 21 11.65 -3.98 5.06
N ARG A 22 10.39 -3.62 4.78
CA ARG A 22 9.80 -2.31 5.14
C ARG A 22 9.28 -2.27 6.58
N PHE A 23 9.24 -3.41 7.26
CA PHE A 23 8.72 -3.52 8.62
C PHE A 23 9.86 -3.72 9.61
N HIS A 24 10.31 -2.63 10.23
CA HIS A 24 11.41 -2.67 11.21
C HIS A 24 10.94 -2.95 12.65
N LYS A 25 9.66 -2.71 12.95
CA LYS A 25 9.07 -2.94 14.28
C LYS A 25 8.43 -4.32 14.44
N ILE A 26 8.19 -4.99 13.32
CA ILE A 26 7.66 -6.35 13.28
C ILE A 26 8.83 -7.25 12.96
N ARG A 27 8.91 -8.43 13.58
CA ARG A 27 9.88 -9.45 13.16
C ARG A 27 9.44 -10.10 11.85
N ALA A 28 9.43 -9.32 10.78
CA ALA A 28 8.80 -9.68 9.50
C ALA A 28 9.45 -10.86 8.79
N SER A 29 10.63 -11.35 9.20
CA SER A 29 11.23 -12.60 8.71
C SER A 29 10.84 -13.85 9.53
N SER A 30 10.04 -13.68 10.59
CA SER A 30 9.64 -14.80 11.45
C SER A 30 8.61 -15.70 10.77
N SER A 31 8.44 -16.90 11.33
CA SER A 31 7.42 -17.84 10.88
C SER A 31 6.01 -17.25 11.02
N ARG A 32 5.07 -17.77 10.24
CA ARG A 32 3.63 -17.43 10.34
C ARG A 32 3.12 -17.48 11.78
N THR A 33 3.43 -18.56 12.52
CA THR A 33 3.00 -18.73 13.92
C THR A 33 3.51 -17.62 14.83
N THR A 34 4.72 -17.12 14.59
CA THR A 34 5.26 -15.98 15.34
C THR A 34 4.61 -14.67 14.92
N LEU A 35 4.34 -14.46 13.63
CA LEU A 35 3.71 -13.23 13.12
C LEU A 35 2.28 -13.05 13.63
N ILE A 36 1.46 -14.10 13.63
CA ILE A 36 0.07 -14.02 14.11
C ILE A 36 -0.05 -13.79 15.62
N ALA A 37 1.06 -13.89 16.36
CA ALA A 37 1.15 -13.59 17.78
C ALA A 37 1.83 -12.24 18.06
N ASP A 38 2.25 -11.49 17.02
CA ASP A 38 2.90 -10.19 17.14
C ASP A 38 1.84 -9.06 17.12
N ASP A 39 1.69 -8.36 18.23
CA ASP A 39 0.67 -7.29 18.39
C ASP A 39 0.82 -6.16 17.37
N ILE A 40 2.05 -5.83 16.95
CA ILE A 40 2.31 -4.77 15.99
C ILE A 40 1.89 -5.22 14.59
N PHE A 41 2.12 -6.48 14.25
CA PHE A 41 1.63 -7.09 13.01
C PHE A 41 0.10 -7.14 12.96
N LEU A 42 -0.54 -7.54 14.06
CA LEU A 42 -1.99 -7.55 14.16
C LEU A 42 -2.58 -6.14 14.05
N ALA A 43 -1.98 -5.14 14.72
CA ALA A 43 -2.41 -3.75 14.63
C ALA A 43 -2.26 -3.17 13.21
N HIS A 44 -1.16 -3.50 12.51
CA HIS A 44 -0.98 -3.07 11.12
C HIS A 44 -2.03 -3.68 10.21
N THR A 45 -2.25 -5.00 10.34
CA THR A 45 -3.28 -5.73 9.60
C THR A 45 -4.67 -5.10 9.79
N GLN A 46 -5.04 -4.81 11.04
CA GLN A 46 -6.31 -4.15 11.33
C GLN A 46 -6.40 -2.75 10.70
N THR A 47 -5.29 -2.00 10.69
CA THR A 47 -5.23 -0.68 10.04
C THR A 47 -5.46 -0.77 8.53
N VAL A 48 -4.90 -1.79 7.87
CA VAL A 48 -5.13 -2.04 6.43
C VAL A 48 -6.60 -2.31 6.16
N ILE A 49 -7.22 -3.23 6.89
CA ILE A 49 -8.63 -3.59 6.74
C ILE A 49 -9.54 -2.38 6.99
N LEU A 50 -9.31 -1.64 8.07
CA LEU A 50 -10.08 -0.42 8.38
C LEU A 50 -9.92 0.65 7.30
N SER A 51 -8.73 0.77 6.69
CA SER A 51 -8.50 1.72 5.60
C SER A 51 -9.33 1.37 4.37
N LEU A 52 -9.41 0.08 4.01
CA LEU A 52 -10.23 -0.41 2.90
C LEU A 52 -11.73 -0.21 3.19
N ASP A 53 -12.20 -0.57 4.39
CA ASP A 53 -13.59 -0.36 4.82
C ASP A 53 -13.99 1.13 4.75
N LEU A 54 -13.12 2.04 5.19
CA LEU A 54 -13.37 3.48 5.09
C LEU A 54 -13.47 3.97 3.65
N MET A 55 -12.76 3.35 2.70
CA MET A 55 -12.86 3.68 1.27
C MET A 55 -14.18 3.16 0.69
N VAL A 56 -14.55 1.92 1.02
CA VAL A 56 -15.83 1.32 0.60
C VAL A 56 -17.02 2.16 1.07
N LYS A 57 -17.01 2.59 2.33
CA LYS A 57 -18.05 3.44 2.93
C LYS A 57 -18.24 4.79 2.25
N VAL A 58 -17.29 5.25 1.44
CA VAL A 58 -17.37 6.54 0.72
C VAL A 58 -17.39 6.39 -0.80
N LEU A 59 -17.57 5.17 -1.34
CA LEU A 59 -17.61 4.93 -2.80
C LEU A 59 -18.64 5.78 -3.53
N TYR A 60 -19.79 6.06 -2.89
CA TYR A 60 -20.84 6.91 -3.44
C TYR A 60 -20.44 8.39 -3.60
N ASN A 61 -19.29 8.80 -3.04
CA ASN A 61 -18.81 10.18 -3.07
C ASN A 61 -17.39 10.24 -3.66
N PRO A 62 -17.25 10.51 -4.98
CA PRO A 62 -15.96 10.49 -5.66
C PRO A 62 -14.91 11.44 -5.05
N SER A 63 -15.33 12.61 -4.54
CA SER A 63 -14.43 13.57 -3.91
C SER A 63 -13.88 13.06 -2.58
N LYS A 64 -14.74 12.46 -1.73
CA LYS A 64 -14.31 11.84 -0.47
C LYS A 64 -13.44 10.61 -0.74
N LEU A 65 -13.81 9.79 -1.71
CA LEU A 65 -13.03 8.61 -2.11
C LEU A 65 -11.61 9.01 -2.55
N LYS A 66 -11.50 9.97 -3.48
CA LYS A 66 -10.21 10.47 -3.95
C LYS A 66 -9.34 11.01 -2.81
N LYS A 67 -9.93 11.76 -1.87
CA LYS A 67 -9.19 12.25 -0.68
C LYS A 67 -8.64 11.11 0.18
N LYS A 68 -9.40 10.03 0.38
CA LYS A 68 -8.96 8.86 1.16
C LYS A 68 -7.84 8.10 0.45
N LEU A 69 -7.99 7.86 -0.86
CA LEU A 69 -6.94 7.22 -1.67
C LEU A 69 -5.65 8.03 -1.67
N LEU A 70 -5.74 9.35 -1.87
CA LEU A 70 -4.58 10.25 -1.82
C LEU A 70 -3.89 10.26 -0.45
N LEU A 71 -4.64 10.16 0.65
CA LEU A 71 -4.06 10.08 1.99
C LEU A 71 -3.21 8.81 2.15
N VAL A 72 -3.70 7.66 1.66
CA VAL A 72 -2.94 6.41 1.67
C VAL A 72 -1.70 6.55 0.80
N ALA A 73 -1.83 7.02 -0.45
CA ALA A 73 -0.70 7.20 -1.35
C ALA A 73 0.40 8.08 -0.71
N LYS A 74 0.04 9.29 -0.25
CA LYS A 74 0.99 10.23 0.38
C LYS A 74 1.65 9.66 1.63
N SER A 75 0.90 8.96 2.49
CA SER A 75 1.44 8.39 3.73
C SER A 75 2.44 7.25 3.51
N HIS A 76 2.45 6.63 2.34
CA HIS A 76 3.39 5.56 1.99
C HIS A 76 4.58 6.07 1.19
N VAL A 77 4.33 6.90 0.16
CA VAL A 77 5.39 7.51 -0.65
C VAL A 77 6.29 8.43 0.20
N GLY A 78 5.72 9.12 1.19
CA GLY A 78 6.47 9.99 2.11
C GLY A 78 7.26 9.26 3.21
N ARG A 79 7.26 7.93 3.25
CA ARG A 79 8.06 7.17 4.24
C ARG A 79 9.55 7.26 3.93
N ASN A 80 10.36 6.98 4.94
CA ASN A 80 11.80 6.82 4.79
C ASN A 80 12.23 5.44 5.31
N PRO A 81 12.63 4.50 4.45
CA PRO A 81 12.62 4.60 2.99
C PRO A 81 11.19 4.60 2.39
N PRO A 82 10.97 5.17 1.18
CA PRO A 82 9.65 5.21 0.55
C PRO A 82 9.04 3.83 0.36
N VAL A 83 7.71 3.76 0.47
CA VAL A 83 6.89 2.61 0.06
C VAL A 83 6.02 3.08 -1.09
N GLY A 84 6.49 2.82 -2.29
CA GLY A 84 5.98 3.41 -3.53
C GLY A 84 5.43 2.39 -4.53
N SER A 85 5.42 2.72 -5.81
CA SER A 85 4.84 1.87 -6.87
C SER A 85 5.48 0.49 -6.94
N ASP A 86 6.77 0.36 -6.66
CA ASP A 86 7.48 -0.92 -6.53
C ASP A 86 6.81 -1.92 -5.55
N TYR A 87 5.96 -1.44 -4.63
CA TYR A 87 5.19 -2.27 -3.70
C TYR A 87 3.69 -2.29 -4.03
N PHE A 88 3.12 -1.16 -4.45
CA PHE A 88 1.68 -1.04 -4.70
C PHE A 88 1.24 -1.66 -6.02
N ASP A 89 2.10 -1.67 -7.04
CA ASP A 89 1.83 -2.29 -8.33
C ASP A 89 1.71 -3.82 -8.18
N PRO A 90 2.72 -4.55 -7.65
CA PRO A 90 2.57 -5.99 -7.44
C PRO A 90 1.46 -6.33 -6.43
N PHE A 91 1.12 -5.44 -5.50
CA PHE A 91 -0.03 -5.64 -4.64
C PHE A 91 -1.35 -5.63 -5.43
N ALA A 92 -1.55 -4.62 -6.29
CA ALA A 92 -2.73 -4.52 -7.14
C ALA A 92 -2.80 -5.71 -8.11
N ASP A 93 -1.67 -6.11 -8.68
CA ASP A 93 -1.57 -7.24 -9.60
C ASP A 93 -1.98 -8.57 -8.93
N ASN A 94 -1.57 -8.80 -7.67
CA ASN A 94 -1.78 -10.09 -7.00
C ASN A 94 -3.04 -10.16 -6.13
N PHE A 95 -3.75 -9.05 -5.87
CA PHE A 95 -4.90 -9.05 -4.96
C PHE A 95 -6.04 -9.99 -5.38
N HIS A 96 -6.19 -10.24 -6.68
CA HIS A 96 -7.22 -11.15 -7.18
C HIS A 96 -7.03 -12.59 -6.67
N PHE A 97 -5.78 -13.08 -6.58
CA PHE A 97 -5.48 -14.42 -6.04
C PHE A 97 -5.91 -14.55 -4.58
N PHE A 98 -5.71 -13.50 -3.78
CA PHE A 98 -6.17 -13.46 -2.40
C PHE A 98 -7.69 -13.59 -2.31
N MET A 99 -8.42 -12.83 -3.11
CA MET A 99 -9.89 -12.85 -3.12
C MET A 99 -10.44 -14.21 -3.59
N GLN A 100 -9.92 -14.74 -4.69
CA GLN A 100 -10.31 -16.04 -5.24
C GLN A 100 -10.08 -17.15 -4.23
N SER A 101 -8.89 -17.23 -3.62
CA SER A 101 -8.58 -18.26 -2.64
C SER A 101 -9.36 -18.12 -1.33
N THR A 102 -9.59 -16.88 -0.87
CA THR A 102 -10.29 -16.61 0.39
C THR A 102 -11.80 -16.84 0.29
N LEU A 103 -12.40 -16.48 -0.83
CA LEU A 103 -13.85 -16.53 -1.03
C LEU A 103 -14.31 -17.73 -1.89
N GLY A 104 -13.37 -18.49 -2.47
CA GLY A 104 -13.67 -19.59 -3.38
C GLY A 104 -14.29 -19.13 -4.70
N LEU A 105 -13.90 -17.94 -5.19
CA LEU A 105 -14.46 -17.32 -6.40
C LEU A 105 -13.67 -17.71 -7.66
N PRO A 106 -14.33 -17.78 -8.83
CA PRO A 106 -13.67 -18.04 -10.11
C PRO A 106 -12.83 -16.85 -10.59
N GLU A 107 -12.01 -17.07 -11.62
CA GLU A 107 -11.07 -16.07 -12.12
C GLU A 107 -11.74 -14.85 -12.78
N ASP A 108 -12.82 -15.10 -13.51
CA ASP A 108 -13.63 -14.12 -14.22
C ASP A 108 -14.72 -13.48 -13.34
N ASP A 109 -14.68 -13.72 -12.03
CA ASP A 109 -15.66 -13.20 -11.10
C ASP A 109 -15.70 -11.65 -11.13
N PRO A 110 -16.87 -11.04 -11.37
CA PRO A 110 -16.99 -9.60 -11.53
C PRO A 110 -16.64 -8.82 -10.24
N GLU A 111 -16.81 -9.42 -9.05
CA GLU A 111 -16.45 -8.78 -7.78
C GLU A 111 -14.92 -8.75 -7.62
N VAL A 112 -14.24 -9.84 -7.96
CA VAL A 112 -12.77 -9.91 -8.00
C VAL A 112 -12.22 -8.83 -8.94
N GLN A 113 -12.79 -8.71 -10.14
CA GLN A 113 -12.38 -7.70 -11.12
C GLN A 113 -12.66 -6.27 -10.66
N ALA A 114 -13.76 -6.03 -9.92
CA ALA A 114 -14.06 -4.71 -9.36
C ALA A 114 -13.03 -4.28 -8.30
N TRP A 115 -12.63 -5.21 -7.42
CA TRP A 115 -11.59 -4.96 -6.43
C TRP A 115 -10.20 -4.75 -7.05
N ALA A 116 -9.84 -5.53 -8.06
CA ALA A 116 -8.59 -5.32 -8.80
C ALA A 116 -8.54 -3.92 -9.42
N LYS A 117 -9.60 -3.50 -10.11
CA LYS A 117 -9.71 -2.13 -10.67
C LYS A 117 -9.59 -1.06 -9.60
N PHE A 118 -10.20 -1.26 -8.44
CA PHE A 118 -10.10 -0.33 -7.32
C PHE A 118 -8.64 -0.15 -6.85
N LEU A 119 -7.89 -1.25 -6.71
CA LEU A 119 -6.49 -1.20 -6.29
C LEU A 119 -5.56 -0.65 -7.38
N TYR A 120 -5.84 -0.88 -8.66
CA TYR A 120 -5.11 -0.23 -9.74
C TYR A 120 -5.24 1.30 -9.69
N VAL A 121 -6.42 1.83 -9.35
CA VAL A 121 -6.59 3.27 -9.15
C VAL A 121 -5.74 3.78 -7.98
N LEU A 122 -5.62 3.01 -6.90
CA LEU A 122 -4.73 3.37 -5.79
C LEU A 122 -3.24 3.37 -6.21
N SER A 123 -2.81 2.33 -6.94
CA SER A 123 -1.45 2.21 -7.47
C SER A 123 -1.10 3.38 -8.41
N ASP A 124 -2.03 3.80 -9.29
CA ASP A 124 -1.82 4.96 -10.17
C ASP A 124 -1.65 6.27 -9.39
N LEU A 125 -2.43 6.45 -8.31
CA LEU A 125 -2.27 7.59 -7.42
C LEU A 125 -0.93 7.56 -6.68
N VAL A 126 -0.44 6.38 -6.29
CA VAL A 126 0.89 6.22 -5.70
C VAL A 126 1.97 6.68 -6.68
N ARG A 127 1.96 6.20 -7.93
CA ARG A 127 2.90 6.65 -8.98
C ARG A 127 2.87 8.16 -9.18
N THR A 128 1.67 8.73 -9.22
CA THR A 128 1.48 10.18 -9.36
C THR A 128 2.13 10.96 -8.22
N GLU A 129 1.94 10.51 -6.98
CA GLU A 129 2.53 11.14 -5.79
C GLU A 129 4.05 10.95 -5.72
N GLU A 130 4.60 9.81 -6.17
CA GLU A 130 6.05 9.61 -6.29
C GLU A 130 6.69 10.62 -7.24
N VAL A 131 6.08 10.80 -8.42
CA VAL A 131 6.55 11.79 -9.40
C VAL A 131 6.45 13.20 -8.83
N ALA A 132 5.38 13.51 -8.10
CA ALA A 132 5.20 14.82 -7.46
C ALA A 132 6.27 15.08 -6.39
N LEU A 133 6.55 14.10 -5.52
CA LEU A 133 7.57 14.20 -4.48
C LEU A 133 8.98 14.35 -5.08
N ALA A 134 9.29 13.59 -6.13
CA ALA A 134 10.57 13.70 -6.83
C ALA A 134 10.77 15.09 -7.45
N LYS A 135 9.71 15.71 -7.99
CA LYS A 135 9.76 17.09 -8.50
C LYS A 135 10.00 18.11 -7.38
N GLN A 136 9.29 17.98 -6.26
CA GLN A 136 9.48 18.87 -5.10
C GLN A 136 10.91 18.83 -4.58
N ASN A 137 11.49 17.63 -4.45
CA ASN A 137 12.87 17.44 -4.00
C ASN A 137 13.91 18.07 -4.96
N LYS A 138 13.65 18.05 -6.27
CA LYS A 138 14.50 18.74 -7.26
C LYS A 138 14.42 20.26 -7.14
N THR A 139 13.24 20.81 -6.88
CA THR A 139 13.04 22.26 -6.71
C THR A 139 13.67 22.79 -5.42
N THR A 140 13.59 22.05 -4.30
CA THR A 140 14.25 22.44 -3.04
C THR A 140 15.78 22.39 -3.13
N VAL A 141 16.35 21.44 -3.89
CA VAL A 141 17.80 21.41 -4.15
C VAL A 141 18.25 22.61 -5.00
N HIS A 142 17.46 23.02 -6.00
CA HIS A 142 17.78 24.19 -6.84
C HIS A 142 17.69 25.54 -6.10
N HIS A 143 16.85 25.67 -5.07
CA HIS A 143 16.77 26.88 -4.25
C HIS A 143 17.86 27.00 -3.18
N ASN A 144 18.58 25.92 -2.88
CA ASN A 144 19.66 25.90 -1.89
C ASN A 144 21.06 25.87 -2.53
N ALA A 145 21.18 26.13 -3.84
CA ALA A 145 22.48 26.36 -4.44
C ALA A 145 23.06 27.67 -3.85
N PRO A 146 24.27 27.64 -3.26
CA PRO A 146 24.89 28.86 -2.76
C PRO A 146 25.10 29.79 -3.96
N CYS A 147 24.47 30.97 -3.93
CA CYS A 147 24.85 32.05 -4.81
C CYS A 147 26.36 32.26 -4.65
N CYS A 148 27.13 32.01 -5.72
CA CYS A 148 28.51 32.43 -5.80
C CYS A 148 28.57 33.91 -5.41
N HIS A 149 29.23 34.21 -4.30
CA HIS A 149 29.76 35.55 -4.05
C HIS A 149 30.82 35.82 -5.12
N ILE A 150 30.40 36.45 -6.21
CA ILE A 150 31.28 37.31 -6.99
C ILE A 150 31.31 38.62 -6.22
N LEU A 151 32.41 38.85 -5.50
CA LEU A 151 33.11 40.12 -5.29
C LEU A 151 34.44 39.83 -4.61
#